data_AF-A0A194UXT5-F1
#
_entry.id   AF-A0A194UXT5-F1
#
_cell.length_a   1.000
_cell.length_b   1.000
_cell.length_c   1.000
_cell.angle_alpha   90.00
_cell.angle_beta   90.00
_cell.angle_gamma   90.00
#
_symmetry.space_group_name_H-M   'P 1'
#
loop_
_entity.id
_entity.type
_entity.pdbx_description
1 polymer ?
#
loop_
_entity_poly.entity_id
_entity_poly.type
_entity_poly.pdbx_seq_one_letter_code
_entity_poly.pdbx_strand_id
1 'polypeptide(L)'
;MATVEHCLYCFDSLAAQLEGREPMGLDEVQKSYAEYTAYLASDEAAADEDNTDDNPTTAATIKKLPALRRLVGSSPSDNSLPSGSSSSTSLSADTDATSISTSTSTTTTTTTTTTPVTDPEAEYPLFVTWNKLSGGEYNLRGCIGTFEAQRLADGLSSYAVIAALHDSRFHRVTSRELPSLQCAVTLLTDFEDADHLMDWEVGVHGIRISFQFEGRRYGSTYLPDVAKEQGWNREQALVSLMRKAGWEGKRDRWREVAEKGRLKVVRYRGDKEAVVYAEYKGWKDWVDEYWGKKGGK
;
A
#
# COMPACT_ATOMS: atom_id res chain seq x y z
N MET A 1 7.56 7.80 -2.94
CA MET A 1 7.55 6.83 -1.84
C MET A 1 6.22 6.95 -1.10
N ALA A 2 5.56 5.85 -0.75
CA ALA A 2 4.49 5.86 0.25
C ALA A 2 5.02 6.46 1.57
N THR A 3 4.17 7.15 2.31
CA THR A 3 4.58 7.91 3.49
C THR A 3 3.71 7.58 4.69
N VAL A 4 4.15 7.99 5.88
CA VAL A 4 3.41 7.78 7.14
C VAL A 4 2.05 8.46 7.08
N GLU A 5 1.98 9.64 6.49
CA GLU A 5 0.76 10.44 6.28
C GLU A 5 -0.28 9.68 5.46
N HIS A 6 0.14 8.92 4.43
CA HIS A 6 -0.79 8.05 3.68
C HIS A 6 -1.43 7.00 4.59
N CYS A 7 -0.63 6.36 5.45
CA CYS A 7 -1.16 5.36 6.39
C CYS A 7 -2.06 5.99 7.47
N LEU A 8 -1.70 7.17 7.99
CA LEU A 8 -2.52 7.93 8.93
C LEU A 8 -3.87 8.32 8.34
N TYR A 9 -3.86 8.78 7.08
CA TYR A 9 -5.07 9.12 6.34
C TYR A 9 -5.97 7.89 6.12
N CYS A 10 -5.40 6.72 5.79
CA CYS A 10 -6.15 5.47 5.71
C CYS A 10 -6.78 5.07 7.07
N PHE A 11 -6.04 5.23 8.18
CA PHE A 11 -6.59 5.02 9.53
C PHE A 11 -7.72 5.98 9.86
N ASP A 12 -7.54 7.27 9.62
CA ASP A 12 -8.58 8.27 9.91
C ASP A 12 -9.83 7.99 9.09
N SER A 13 -9.67 7.64 7.81
CA SER A 13 -10.76 7.27 6.91
C SER A 13 -11.57 6.07 7.44
N LEU A 14 -10.90 5.01 7.89
CA LEU A 14 -11.58 3.85 8.49
C LEU A 14 -12.24 4.19 9.83
N ALA A 15 -11.53 4.90 10.71
CA ALA A 15 -12.04 5.28 12.03
C ALA A 15 -13.28 6.19 11.88
N ALA A 16 -13.21 7.17 10.99
CA ALA A 16 -14.31 8.07 10.66
C ALA A 16 -15.55 7.32 10.19
N GLN A 17 -15.37 6.36 9.27
CA GLN A 17 -16.45 5.51 8.77
C GLN A 17 -17.10 4.66 9.87
N LEU A 18 -16.31 4.16 10.83
CA LEU A 18 -16.81 3.37 11.96
C LEU A 18 -17.49 4.23 13.03
N GLU A 19 -17.10 5.50 13.16
CA GLU A 19 -17.64 6.46 14.13
C GLU A 19 -18.81 7.28 13.57
N GLY A 20 -19.02 7.26 12.25
CA GLY A 20 -20.04 8.06 11.58
C GLY A 20 -19.69 9.56 11.49
N ARG A 21 -18.40 9.89 11.48
CA ARG A 21 -17.89 11.26 11.26
C ARG A 21 -17.27 11.41 9.87
N GLU A 22 -17.03 12.64 9.47
CA GLU A 22 -16.23 12.94 8.28
C GLU A 22 -14.72 12.73 8.57
N PRO A 23 -13.96 12.11 7.65
CA PRO A 23 -12.52 12.01 7.79
C PRO A 23 -11.85 13.35 7.48
N MET A 24 -10.68 13.57 8.07
CA MET A 24 -9.84 14.73 7.78
C MET A 24 -9.22 14.60 6.38
N GLY A 25 -9.04 15.70 5.65
CA GLY A 25 -8.45 15.69 4.31
C GLY A 25 -6.98 15.25 4.30
N LEU A 26 -6.51 14.65 3.20
CA LEU A 26 -5.11 14.19 3.10
C LEU A 26 -4.11 15.35 3.29
N ASP A 27 -4.42 16.54 2.78
CA ASP A 27 -3.57 17.72 2.96
C ASP A 27 -3.54 18.20 4.42
N GLU A 28 -4.66 18.11 5.12
CA GLU A 28 -4.76 18.42 6.55
C GLU A 28 -4.00 17.39 7.40
N VAL A 29 -4.05 16.11 7.03
CA VAL A 29 -3.23 15.05 7.64
C VAL A 29 -1.74 15.37 7.47
N GLN A 30 -1.32 15.75 6.25
CA GLN A 30 0.08 16.07 5.98
C GLN A 30 0.56 17.29 6.78
N LYS A 31 -0.23 18.38 6.81
CA LYS A 31 0.11 19.60 7.57
C LYS A 31 0.18 19.32 9.07
N SER A 32 -0.84 18.66 9.62
CA SER A 32 -0.91 18.38 11.06
C SER A 32 0.16 17.38 11.51
N TYR A 33 0.51 16.39 10.68
CA TYR A 33 1.56 15.43 11.00
C TYR A 33 2.96 16.06 10.98
N ALA A 34 3.21 17.01 10.08
CA ALA A 34 4.46 17.79 10.08
C ALA A 34 4.62 18.59 11.39
N GLU A 35 3.56 19.26 11.85
CA GLU A 35 3.59 19.97 13.14
C GLU A 35 3.69 19.03 14.34
N TYR A 36 3.00 17.89 14.32
CA TYR A 36 3.10 16.86 15.35
C TYR A 36 4.52 16.34 15.50
N THR A 37 5.20 16.08 14.37
CA THR A 37 6.59 15.63 14.36
C THR A 37 7.53 16.70 14.93
N ALA A 38 7.31 17.97 14.60
CA ALA A 38 8.08 19.09 15.15
C ALA A 38 7.84 19.27 16.67
N TYR A 39 6.59 19.10 17.12
CA TYR A 39 6.24 19.10 18.54
C TYR A 39 6.98 18.01 19.30
N LEU A 40 6.95 16.78 18.80
CA LEU A 40 7.67 15.65 19.40
C LEU A 40 9.19 15.89 19.48
N ALA A 41 9.80 16.49 18.44
CA ALA A 41 11.22 16.81 18.44
C ALA A 41 11.59 17.88 19.47
N SER A 42 10.71 18.87 19.69
CA SER A 42 10.95 19.91 20.70
C SER A 42 10.82 19.40 22.14
N ASP A 43 9.93 18.44 22.38
CA ASP A 43 9.72 17.82 23.68
C ASP A 43 10.92 16.94 24.09
N GLU A 44 11.53 16.22 23.13
CA GLU A 44 12.79 15.48 23.38
C GLU A 44 13.96 16.42 23.69
N ALA A 45 14.12 17.52 22.95
CA ALA A 45 15.17 18.49 23.21
C ALA A 45 15.06 19.12 24.62
N ALA A 46 13.84 19.34 25.10
CA ALA A 46 13.60 19.83 26.46
C ALA A 46 13.87 18.75 27.54
N ALA A 47 13.60 17.48 27.24
CA ALA A 47 13.86 16.36 28.17
C ALA A 47 15.35 16.02 28.31
N ASP A 48 16.17 16.27 27.29
CA ASP A 48 17.62 16.09 27.35
C ASP A 48 18.34 17.22 28.13
N GLU A 49 17.72 18.41 28.26
CA GLU A 49 18.26 19.52 29.04
C GLU A 49 18.01 19.41 30.56
N ASP A 50 17.07 18.57 31.01
CA ASP A 50 16.67 18.45 32.43
C ASP A 50 17.31 17.26 33.17
N ASN A 51 18.26 16.55 32.55
CA ASN A 51 18.94 15.39 33.17
C ASN A 51 20.13 15.80 34.09
N THR A 52 19.88 16.74 35.00
CA THR A 52 20.74 17.01 36.16
C THR A 52 19.92 17.23 37.44
N ASP A 53 19.05 16.30 37.84
CA ASP A 53 18.88 16.00 39.27
C ASP A 53 18.07 14.73 39.54
N ASP A 54 18.46 14.05 40.61
CA ASP A 54 18.01 12.72 41.02
C ASP A 54 16.77 12.83 41.94
N ASN A 55 15.54 12.67 41.43
CA ASN A 55 14.37 12.36 42.29
C ASN A 55 13.16 11.79 41.52
N PRO A 56 12.58 10.62 41.90
CA PRO A 56 11.48 10.02 41.16
C PRO A 56 10.14 10.29 41.84
N THR A 57 9.42 11.35 41.44
CA THR A 57 7.95 11.35 41.60
C THR A 57 7.29 12.29 40.58
N THR A 58 6.26 11.76 39.90
CA THR A 58 5.36 12.41 38.92
C THR A 58 5.93 12.73 37.52
N ALA A 59 6.31 11.71 36.77
CA ALA A 59 6.35 11.76 35.30
C ALA A 59 5.30 10.79 34.74
N ALA A 60 4.15 11.32 34.30
CA ALA A 60 3.23 10.57 33.45
C ALA A 60 3.95 10.34 32.12
N THR A 61 4.63 9.19 32.04
CA THR A 61 5.52 8.81 30.96
C THR A 61 4.77 8.80 29.63
N ILE A 62 5.06 9.78 28.76
CA ILE A 62 4.85 9.64 27.32
C ILE A 62 5.74 8.46 26.89
N LYS A 63 5.16 7.25 26.88
CA LYS A 63 5.88 6.03 26.52
C LYS A 63 6.35 6.18 25.08
N LYS A 64 7.67 6.35 24.88
CA LYS A 64 8.44 6.26 23.62
C LYS A 64 7.59 5.77 22.44
N LEU A 65 6.92 6.70 21.77
CA LEU A 65 6.04 6.36 20.65
C LEU A 65 6.91 5.86 19.48
N PRO A 66 6.49 4.83 18.73
CA PRO A 66 7.25 4.29 17.60
C PRO A 66 7.57 5.34 16.52
N ALA A 67 6.78 6.41 16.44
CA ALA A 67 7.03 7.57 15.56
C ALA A 67 8.42 8.19 15.80
N LEU A 68 8.85 8.30 17.06
CA LEU A 68 10.16 8.86 17.44
C LEU A 68 11.33 7.93 17.01
N ARG A 69 11.14 6.61 17.09
CA ARG A 69 12.15 5.63 16.62
C ARG A 69 12.39 5.69 15.12
N ARG A 70 11.42 6.16 14.32
CA ARG A 70 11.59 6.32 12.88
C ARG A 70 12.36 7.60 12.52
N LEU A 71 12.28 8.66 13.33
CA LEU A 71 13.06 9.90 13.11
C LEU A 71 14.54 9.74 13.46
N VAL A 72 14.86 8.96 14.50
CA VAL A 72 16.24 8.66 14.87
C VAL A 72 16.74 7.50 14.01
N GLY A 73 17.33 7.86 12.86
CA GLY A 73 17.72 6.96 11.77
C GLY A 73 18.20 5.57 12.21
N SER A 74 17.41 4.56 11.85
CA SER A 74 17.82 3.16 11.85
C SER A 74 17.69 2.62 10.43
N SER A 75 18.81 2.15 9.89
CA SER A 75 18.94 1.53 8.55
C SER A 75 17.92 0.41 8.31
N PRO A 76 17.48 0.19 7.05
CA PRO A 76 16.41 -0.75 6.72
C PRO A 76 16.91 -2.18 6.95
N SER A 77 16.41 -2.84 7.99
CA SER A 77 16.71 -4.25 8.26
C SER A 77 15.41 -4.99 8.56
N ASP A 78 15.08 -5.91 7.66
CA ASP A 78 14.22 -7.07 7.82
C ASP A 78 12.78 -6.86 8.32
N ASN A 79 11.88 -6.55 7.37
CA ASN A 79 10.47 -6.91 7.48
C ASN A 79 10.28 -8.37 7.05
N SER A 80 10.40 -9.28 8.00
CA SER A 80 9.94 -10.66 7.89
C SER A 80 8.42 -10.69 7.84
N LEU A 81 7.85 -11.17 6.74
CA LEU A 81 6.43 -11.48 6.58
C LEU A 81 6.08 -12.75 7.38
N PRO A 82 4.92 -12.82 8.07
CA PRO A 82 4.33 -14.11 8.43
C PRO A 82 3.49 -14.63 7.26
N SER A 83 3.61 -15.94 7.03
CA SER A 83 3.03 -16.73 5.96
C SER A 83 1.51 -16.57 5.83
N GLY A 84 1.06 -16.01 4.72
CA GLY A 84 -0.35 -15.97 4.35
C GLY A 84 -0.51 -15.83 2.84
N SER A 85 -0.79 -16.94 2.15
CA SER A 85 -1.06 -16.98 0.71
C SER A 85 -2.12 -15.94 0.32
N SER A 86 -1.68 -14.80 -0.23
CA SER A 86 -2.57 -13.73 -0.68
C SER A 86 -2.87 -13.89 -2.17
N SER A 87 -3.95 -14.61 -2.48
CA SER A 87 -4.66 -14.43 -3.74
C SER A 87 -5.34 -13.06 -3.70
N SER A 88 -4.65 -12.03 -4.21
CA SER A 88 -5.27 -10.73 -4.49
C SER A 88 -6.20 -10.89 -5.70
N THR A 89 -7.51 -10.83 -5.44
CA THR A 89 -8.53 -10.68 -6.47
C THR A 89 -8.59 -9.21 -6.85
N SER A 90 -7.93 -8.85 -7.95
CA SER A 90 -8.20 -7.60 -8.64
C SER A 90 -9.63 -7.67 -9.17
N LEU A 91 -10.51 -6.78 -8.72
CA LEU A 91 -11.83 -6.62 -9.32
C LEU A 91 -11.62 -6.16 -10.76
N SER A 92 -11.81 -7.09 -11.70
CA SER A 92 -11.84 -6.76 -13.13
C SER A 92 -13.24 -6.28 -13.44
N ALA A 93 -13.37 -5.11 -14.07
CA ALA A 93 -14.65 -4.63 -14.55
C ALA A 93 -15.17 -5.57 -15.67
N ASP A 94 -16.24 -6.31 -15.39
CA ASP A 94 -17.02 -7.01 -16.40
C ASP A 94 -17.81 -5.99 -17.24
N THR A 95 -17.62 -5.99 -18.56
CA THR A 95 -18.65 -5.51 -19.50
C THR A 95 -18.49 -6.21 -20.85
N ASP A 96 -19.52 -6.98 -21.22
CA ASP A 96 -19.79 -7.44 -22.59
C ASP A 96 -20.60 -6.36 -23.34
N ALA A 97 -20.06 -5.81 -24.44
CA ALA A 97 -20.80 -5.52 -25.67
C ALA A 97 -19.89 -4.94 -26.77
N THR A 98 -19.97 -5.57 -27.93
CA THR A 98 -19.35 -5.28 -29.23
C THR A 98 -19.70 -3.90 -29.78
N SER A 99 -18.71 -3.14 -30.26
CA SER A 99 -18.73 -2.55 -31.62
C SER A 99 -17.42 -1.83 -31.95
N ILE A 100 -16.95 -2.10 -33.17
CA ILE A 100 -15.81 -1.50 -33.84
C ILE A 100 -16.10 -0.01 -34.10
N SER A 101 -15.16 0.87 -33.76
CA SER A 101 -14.96 2.12 -34.48
C SER A 101 -13.50 2.52 -34.42
N THR A 102 -12.88 2.40 -35.59
CA THR A 102 -11.55 2.88 -35.97
C THR A 102 -11.42 4.37 -35.62
N SER A 103 -10.54 4.71 -34.70
CA SER A 103 -10.01 6.06 -34.60
C SER A 103 -8.55 6.01 -34.13
N THR A 104 -7.76 6.77 -34.86
CA THR A 104 -6.31 6.87 -34.87
C THR A 104 -5.73 6.99 -33.46
N SER A 105 -4.83 6.08 -33.10
CA SER A 105 -4.02 6.18 -31.88
C SER A 105 -3.05 7.34 -32.02
N THR A 106 -3.42 8.52 -31.55
CA THR A 106 -2.46 9.55 -31.18
C THR A 106 -1.65 9.01 -30.01
N THR A 107 -0.36 8.80 -30.27
CA THR A 107 0.67 8.53 -29.27
C THR A 107 0.68 9.69 -28.28
N THR A 108 0.03 9.51 -27.13
CA THR A 108 0.21 10.43 -26.00
C THR A 108 1.53 10.07 -25.35
N THR A 109 2.59 10.71 -25.82
CA THR A 109 3.86 10.82 -25.12
C THR A 109 3.55 11.57 -23.82
N THR A 110 3.35 10.86 -22.72
CA THR A 110 3.11 11.48 -21.41
C THR A 110 4.41 12.14 -20.96
N THR A 111 4.57 13.41 -21.28
CA THR A 111 5.52 14.31 -20.66
C THR A 111 5.22 14.33 -19.15
N THR A 112 6.07 13.66 -18.38
CA THR A 112 6.05 13.56 -16.93
C THR A 112 6.35 14.93 -16.32
N THR A 113 5.31 15.72 -16.06
CA THR A 113 5.35 16.66 -14.94
C THR A 113 5.19 15.80 -13.69
N THR A 114 6.29 15.34 -13.10
CA THR A 114 6.27 14.46 -11.93
C THR A 114 5.72 15.24 -10.74
N THR A 115 4.41 15.13 -10.48
CA THR A 115 3.83 15.61 -9.23
C THR A 115 4.47 14.83 -8.08
N PRO A 116 4.89 15.52 -7.00
CA PRO A 116 5.54 14.84 -5.89
C PRO A 116 4.54 13.88 -5.25
N VAL A 117 5.02 12.77 -4.69
CA VAL A 117 4.16 11.76 -4.05
C VAL A 117 3.41 12.32 -2.83
N THR A 118 3.87 13.45 -2.29
CA THR A 118 3.19 14.20 -1.23
C THR A 118 2.04 15.06 -1.75
N ASP A 119 1.86 15.22 -3.06
CA ASP A 119 0.73 15.94 -3.64
C ASP A 119 -0.54 15.08 -3.57
N PRO A 120 -1.62 15.54 -2.90
CA PRO A 120 -2.88 14.80 -2.83
C PRO A 120 -3.51 14.47 -4.20
N GLU A 121 -3.23 15.28 -5.22
CA GLU A 121 -3.74 15.08 -6.58
C GLU A 121 -2.82 14.17 -7.42
N ALA A 122 -1.68 13.72 -6.89
CA ALA A 122 -0.84 12.77 -7.60
C ALA A 122 -1.59 11.44 -7.77
N GLU A 123 -1.34 10.77 -8.91
CA GLU A 123 -2.04 9.54 -9.28
C GLU A 123 -1.11 8.33 -9.24
N TYR A 124 -1.49 7.31 -8.48
CA TYR A 124 -0.72 6.07 -8.38
C TYR A 124 -1.65 4.86 -8.36
N PRO A 125 -1.27 3.74 -8.99
CA PRO A 125 -1.86 2.46 -8.64
C PRO A 125 -1.46 2.11 -7.21
N LEU A 126 -2.41 1.66 -6.40
CA LEU A 126 -2.21 1.55 -4.96
C LEU A 126 -2.92 0.34 -4.36
N PHE A 127 -2.39 -0.11 -3.23
CA PHE A 127 -2.99 -1.14 -2.39
C PHE A 127 -2.98 -0.68 -0.94
N VAL A 128 -4.12 -0.83 -0.26
CA VAL A 128 -4.23 -0.63 1.18
C VAL A 128 -4.40 -1.99 1.85
N THR A 129 -3.56 -2.25 2.84
CA THR A 129 -3.51 -3.50 3.58
C THR A 129 -3.72 -3.25 5.06
N TRP A 130 -4.67 -3.95 5.64
CA TRP A 130 -4.89 -4.04 7.08
C TRP A 130 -4.26 -5.33 7.58
N ASN A 131 -3.41 -5.23 8.59
CA ASN A 131 -2.91 -6.36 9.36
C ASN A 131 -3.41 -6.26 10.80
N LYS A 132 -3.61 -7.40 11.46
CA LYS A 132 -4.04 -7.48 12.86
C LYS A 132 -2.99 -8.21 13.68
N LEU A 133 -2.63 -7.62 14.82
CA LEU A 133 -1.72 -8.22 15.78
C LEU A 133 -2.38 -9.44 16.43
N SER A 134 -1.76 -10.61 16.28
CA SER A 134 -2.17 -11.87 16.89
C SER A 134 -0.94 -12.69 17.23
N GLY A 135 -0.81 -13.14 18.49
CA GLY A 135 0.33 -13.95 18.93
C GLY A 135 1.69 -13.25 18.84
N GLY A 136 1.72 -11.91 18.84
CA GLY A 136 2.96 -11.12 18.70
C GLY A 136 3.33 -10.75 17.26
N GLU A 137 2.59 -11.26 16.27
CA GLU A 137 2.86 -11.00 14.85
C GLU A 137 1.64 -10.36 14.15
N TYR A 138 1.90 -9.56 13.11
CA TYR A 138 0.86 -8.92 12.31
C TYR A 138 0.42 -9.85 11.18
N ASN A 139 -0.85 -10.26 11.23
CA ASN A 139 -1.44 -11.17 10.25
C ASN A 139 -2.41 -10.43 9.33
N LEU A 140 -2.49 -10.83 8.06
CA LEU A 140 -3.38 -10.20 7.07
C LEU A 140 -4.84 -10.18 7.57
N ARG A 141 -5.46 -8.99 7.56
CA ARG A 141 -6.84 -8.74 8.02
C ARG A 141 -7.74 -8.16 6.92
N GLY A 142 -7.14 -7.68 5.84
CA GLY A 142 -7.79 -7.22 4.61
C GLY A 142 -6.77 -6.58 3.67
N CYS A 143 -6.91 -6.75 2.36
CA CYS A 143 -6.03 -6.11 1.38
C CYS A 143 -6.75 -5.95 0.05
N ILE A 144 -7.00 -4.71 -0.34
CA ILE A 144 -7.64 -4.36 -1.62
C ILE A 144 -6.90 -3.18 -2.24
N GLY A 145 -6.85 -3.15 -3.57
CA GLY A 145 -6.15 -2.13 -4.34
C GLY A 145 -6.45 -2.25 -5.83
N THR A 146 -5.77 -1.43 -6.62
CA THR A 146 -5.94 -1.37 -8.08
C THR A 146 -4.62 -1.13 -8.79
N PHE A 147 -4.56 -1.61 -10.04
CA PHE A 147 -3.48 -1.35 -10.99
C PHE A 147 -3.74 -0.12 -11.88
N GLU A 148 -4.93 0.47 -11.78
CA GLU A 148 -5.24 1.75 -12.39
C GLU A 148 -4.75 2.88 -11.48
N ALA A 149 -4.18 3.93 -12.08
CA ALA A 149 -3.75 5.09 -11.31
C ALA A 149 -4.97 5.76 -10.68
N GLN A 150 -4.89 6.08 -9.38
CA GLN A 150 -5.93 6.77 -8.64
C GLN A 150 -5.32 7.99 -7.97
N ARG A 151 -6.07 9.09 -7.93
CA ARG A 151 -5.72 10.25 -7.10
C ARG A 151 -5.54 9.80 -5.66
N LEU A 152 -4.43 10.17 -5.03
CA LEU A 152 -4.09 9.67 -3.69
C LEU A 152 -5.15 10.03 -2.65
N ALA A 153 -5.71 11.24 -2.70
CA ALA A 153 -6.79 11.65 -1.80
C ALA A 153 -8.01 10.72 -1.88
N ASP A 154 -8.51 10.44 -3.09
CA ASP A 154 -9.70 9.60 -3.25
C ASP A 154 -9.40 8.12 -3.02
N GLY A 155 -8.30 7.65 -3.60
CA GLY A 155 -7.95 6.25 -3.65
C GLY A 155 -7.57 5.71 -2.28
N LEU A 156 -6.72 6.42 -1.52
CA LEU A 156 -6.30 5.94 -0.19
C LEU A 156 -7.48 5.81 0.78
N SER A 157 -8.39 6.80 0.80
CA SER A 157 -9.59 6.75 1.65
C SER A 157 -10.52 5.61 1.24
N SER A 158 -10.87 5.55 -0.05
CA SER A 158 -11.79 4.54 -0.57
C SER A 158 -11.27 3.12 -0.36
N TYR A 159 -10.02 2.85 -0.76
CA TYR A 159 -9.43 1.53 -0.65
C TYR A 159 -9.13 1.13 0.80
N ALA A 160 -8.89 2.08 1.71
CA ALA A 160 -8.79 1.80 3.14
C ALA A 160 -10.10 1.23 3.71
N VAL A 161 -11.23 1.87 3.40
CA VAL A 161 -12.56 1.42 3.86
C VAL A 161 -12.95 0.10 3.19
N ILE A 162 -12.73 -0.02 1.88
CA ILE A 162 -13.04 -1.25 1.13
C ILE A 162 -12.21 -2.43 1.67
N ALA A 163 -10.91 -2.26 1.88
CA ALA A 163 -10.05 -3.32 2.41
C ALA A 163 -10.46 -3.78 3.82
N ALA A 164 -10.99 -2.89 4.66
CA ALA A 164 -11.41 -3.23 6.02
C ALA A 164 -12.83 -3.84 6.10
N LEU A 165 -13.75 -3.35 5.27
CA LEU A 165 -15.19 -3.61 5.43
C LEU A 165 -15.80 -4.44 4.29
N HIS A 166 -15.11 -4.58 3.17
CA HIS A 166 -15.64 -5.19 1.95
C HIS A 166 -14.71 -6.24 1.30
N ASP A 167 -13.60 -6.59 1.96
CA ASP A 167 -12.79 -7.74 1.57
C ASP A 167 -13.50 -9.04 1.95
N SER A 168 -14.06 -9.73 0.95
CA SER A 168 -14.91 -10.92 1.13
C SER A 168 -14.21 -12.12 1.80
N ARG A 169 -12.87 -12.09 1.88
CA ARG A 169 -12.07 -13.13 2.56
C ARG A 169 -12.13 -13.00 4.08
N PHE A 170 -12.56 -11.86 4.60
CA PHE A 170 -12.55 -11.55 6.03
C PHE A 170 -13.90 -10.98 6.50
N HIS A 171 -14.18 -11.11 7.79
CA HIS A 171 -15.31 -10.41 8.40
C HIS A 171 -15.03 -8.91 8.45
N ARG A 172 -16.07 -8.07 8.46
CA ARG A 172 -15.92 -6.61 8.60
C ARG A 172 -15.12 -6.26 9.85
N VAL A 173 -14.16 -5.34 9.72
CA VAL A 173 -13.44 -4.77 10.87
C VAL A 173 -14.41 -4.01 11.77
N THR A 174 -14.26 -4.16 13.09
CA THR A 174 -15.05 -3.41 14.08
C THR A 174 -14.19 -2.38 14.83
N SER A 175 -14.81 -1.37 15.44
CA SER A 175 -14.07 -0.33 16.20
C SER A 175 -13.21 -0.91 17.33
N ARG A 176 -13.62 -2.04 17.91
CA ARG A 176 -12.86 -2.76 18.95
C ARG A 176 -11.57 -3.39 18.43
N GLU A 177 -11.47 -3.63 17.12
CA GLU A 177 -10.26 -4.19 16.51
C GLU A 177 -9.22 -3.11 16.22
N LEU A 178 -9.60 -1.83 16.08
CA LEU A 178 -8.69 -0.74 15.70
C LEU A 178 -7.37 -0.74 16.52
N PRO A 179 -7.39 -0.90 17.86
CA PRO A 179 -6.15 -0.91 18.67
C PRO A 179 -5.15 -2.00 18.32
N SER A 180 -5.59 -3.06 17.63
CA SER A 180 -4.75 -4.19 17.22
C SER A 180 -4.31 -4.12 15.75
N LEU A 181 -4.68 -3.06 15.01
CA LEU A 181 -4.39 -2.97 13.59
C LEU A 181 -3.07 -2.28 13.27
N GLN A 182 -2.52 -2.67 12.13
CA GLN A 182 -1.51 -1.95 11.37
C GLN A 182 -2.08 -1.67 9.98
N CYS A 183 -1.92 -0.43 9.51
CA CYS A 183 -2.21 -0.05 8.14
C CYS A 183 -0.90 -0.05 7.35
N ALA A 184 -0.90 -0.66 6.17
CA ALA A 184 0.20 -0.56 5.22
C ALA A 184 -0.33 -0.07 3.87
N VAL A 185 0.34 0.95 3.33
CA VAL A 185 0.06 1.49 2.00
C VAL A 185 1.18 1.06 1.06
N THR A 186 0.82 0.55 -0.12
CA THR A 186 1.77 0.21 -1.17
C THR A 186 1.42 0.97 -2.45
N LEU A 187 2.32 1.83 -2.90
CA LEU A 187 2.20 2.55 -4.17
C LEU A 187 3.02 1.82 -5.23
N LEU A 188 2.41 1.51 -6.38
CA LEU A 188 3.09 0.85 -7.48
C LEU A 188 3.75 1.89 -8.39
N THR A 189 5.01 1.66 -8.72
CA THR A 189 5.90 2.59 -9.43
C THR A 189 6.73 1.87 -10.47
N ASP A 190 7.44 2.63 -11.31
CA ASP A 190 8.45 2.13 -12.24
C ASP A 190 7.93 1.02 -13.19
N PHE A 191 6.74 1.22 -13.78
CA PHE A 191 6.20 0.30 -14.77
C PHE A 191 7.02 0.37 -16.07
N GLU A 192 7.75 -0.71 -16.36
CA GLU A 192 8.65 -0.82 -17.50
C GLU A 192 8.37 -2.11 -18.29
N ASP A 193 8.37 -2.01 -19.62
CA ASP A 193 8.41 -3.21 -20.46
C ASP A 193 9.73 -3.94 -20.22
N ALA A 194 9.68 -5.24 -19.93
CA ALA A 194 10.86 -6.06 -19.71
C ALA A 194 11.56 -6.37 -21.05
N ASP A 195 12.89 -6.27 -21.09
CA ASP A 195 13.68 -6.50 -22.32
C ASP A 195 13.54 -7.94 -22.83
N HIS A 196 13.39 -8.89 -21.90
CA HIS A 196 13.08 -10.28 -22.17
C HIS A 196 12.25 -10.87 -21.03
N LEU A 197 11.66 -12.06 -21.23
CA LEU A 197 10.73 -12.66 -20.25
C LEU A 197 11.28 -12.78 -18.82
N MET A 198 12.60 -12.94 -18.67
CA MET A 198 13.27 -13.08 -17.37
C MET A 198 13.90 -11.78 -16.85
N ASP A 199 13.61 -10.63 -17.47
CA ASP A 199 14.21 -9.32 -17.16
C ASP A 199 13.47 -8.66 -15.98
N TRP A 200 13.57 -9.31 -14.84
CA TRP A 200 13.02 -8.86 -13.57
C TRP A 200 13.71 -9.65 -12.45
N GLU A 201 13.49 -9.25 -11.20
CA GLU A 201 14.20 -9.79 -10.05
C GLU A 201 13.20 -10.21 -8.97
N VAL A 202 13.34 -11.43 -8.47
CA VAL A 202 12.45 -12.01 -7.47
C VAL A 202 12.62 -11.27 -6.15
N GLY A 203 11.50 -10.83 -5.55
CA GLY A 203 11.51 -10.07 -4.30
C GLY A 203 11.80 -8.58 -4.46
N VAL A 204 12.06 -8.11 -5.69
CA VAL A 204 12.23 -6.69 -6.00
C VAL A 204 11.12 -6.21 -6.93
N HIS A 205 10.86 -6.96 -8.01
CA HIS A 205 9.92 -6.57 -9.04
C HIS A 205 8.61 -7.37 -8.95
N GLY A 206 7.50 -6.66 -9.04
CA GLY A 206 6.22 -7.22 -9.45
C GLY A 206 6.21 -7.40 -10.96
N ILE A 207 5.40 -8.33 -11.45
CA ILE A 207 5.28 -8.63 -12.89
C ILE A 207 3.82 -8.64 -13.32
N ARG A 208 3.54 -7.99 -14.45
CA ARG A 208 2.26 -8.07 -15.15
C ARG A 208 2.49 -8.69 -16.51
N ILE A 209 1.74 -9.74 -16.83
CA ILE A 209 1.85 -10.44 -18.11
C ILE A 209 0.65 -10.16 -19.00
N SER A 210 0.86 -10.21 -20.31
CA SER A 210 -0.22 -10.31 -21.28
C SER A 210 0.20 -11.13 -22.49
N PHE A 211 -0.68 -12.01 -22.97
CA PHE A 211 -0.42 -12.86 -24.14
C PHE A 211 -1.72 -13.29 -24.83
N GLN A 212 -1.61 -13.86 -26.01
CA GLN A 212 -2.73 -14.44 -26.75
C GLN A 212 -2.61 -15.97 -26.83
N PHE A 213 -3.73 -16.67 -26.69
CA PHE A 213 -3.78 -18.11 -26.90
C PHE A 213 -5.17 -18.48 -27.42
N GLU A 214 -5.25 -19.28 -28.49
CA GLU A 214 -6.51 -19.73 -29.11
C GLU A 214 -7.53 -18.59 -29.37
N GLY A 215 -7.05 -17.45 -29.86
CA GLY A 215 -7.89 -16.29 -30.18
C GLY A 215 -8.38 -15.49 -28.96
N ARG A 216 -7.97 -15.85 -27.74
CA ARG A 216 -8.29 -15.14 -26.49
C ARG A 216 -7.08 -14.41 -25.95
N ARG A 217 -7.33 -13.28 -25.28
CA ARG A 217 -6.30 -12.51 -24.56
C ARG A 217 -6.28 -12.94 -23.10
N TYR A 218 -5.09 -13.15 -22.59
CA TYR A 218 -4.82 -13.51 -21.21
C TYR A 218 -3.96 -12.44 -20.58
N GLY A 219 -4.19 -12.18 -19.29
CA GLY A 219 -3.36 -11.27 -18.51
C GLY A 219 -3.54 -11.51 -17.03
N SER A 220 -2.46 -11.35 -16.28
CA SER A 220 -2.48 -11.42 -14.82
C SER A 220 -1.26 -10.70 -14.26
N THR A 221 -1.24 -10.54 -12.94
CA THR A 221 -0.16 -9.84 -12.23
C THR A 221 0.17 -10.51 -10.89
N TYR A 222 1.45 -10.41 -10.52
CA TYR A 222 1.98 -10.72 -9.19
C TYR A 222 2.71 -9.51 -8.63
N LEU A 223 2.47 -9.23 -7.34
CA LEU A 223 3.21 -8.25 -6.56
C LEU A 223 4.64 -8.74 -6.28
N PRO A 224 5.59 -7.84 -5.93
CA PRO A 224 6.99 -8.18 -5.71
C PRO A 224 7.25 -9.36 -4.76
N ASP A 225 6.46 -9.46 -3.68
CA ASP A 225 6.68 -10.44 -2.62
C ASP A 225 6.25 -11.87 -3.00
N VAL A 226 5.29 -12.02 -3.93
CA VAL A 226 4.63 -13.31 -4.18
C VAL A 226 5.61 -14.40 -4.62
N ALA A 227 6.51 -14.09 -5.55
CA ALA A 227 7.47 -15.09 -6.04
C ALA A 227 8.48 -15.49 -4.96
N LYS A 228 8.90 -14.52 -4.13
CA LYS A 228 9.84 -14.73 -3.02
C LYS A 228 9.23 -15.62 -1.94
N GLU A 229 8.00 -15.31 -1.51
CA GLU A 229 7.29 -16.08 -0.48
C GLU A 229 7.03 -17.54 -0.90
N GLN A 230 6.75 -17.76 -2.18
CA GLN A 230 6.50 -19.10 -2.72
C GLN A 230 7.78 -19.89 -3.01
N GLY A 231 8.96 -19.27 -2.86
CA GLY A 231 10.24 -19.86 -3.24
C GLY A 231 10.36 -20.17 -4.74
N TRP A 232 9.64 -19.41 -5.59
CA TRP A 232 9.66 -19.60 -7.03
C TRP A 232 10.83 -18.87 -7.67
N ASN A 233 11.47 -19.53 -8.63
CA ASN A 233 12.32 -18.84 -9.60
C ASN A 233 11.47 -18.11 -10.65
N ARG A 234 12.12 -17.29 -11.49
CA ARG A 234 11.45 -16.45 -12.49
C ARG A 234 10.57 -17.24 -13.47
N GLU A 235 11.03 -18.40 -13.92
CA GLU A 235 10.26 -19.25 -14.83
C GLU A 235 9.05 -19.88 -14.15
N GLN A 236 9.22 -20.41 -12.94
CA GLN A 236 8.12 -20.96 -12.14
C GLN A 236 7.04 -19.90 -11.89
N ALA A 237 7.45 -18.69 -11.53
CA ALA A 237 6.55 -17.57 -11.30
C ALA A 237 5.78 -17.17 -12.57
N LEU A 238 6.44 -17.08 -13.73
CA LEU A 238 5.77 -16.77 -15.01
C LEU A 238 4.74 -17.83 -15.39
N VAL A 239 5.10 -19.11 -15.32
CA VAL A 239 4.19 -20.22 -15.63
C VAL A 239 3.00 -20.22 -14.68
N SER A 240 3.26 -20.03 -13.39
CA SER A 240 2.21 -19.90 -12.36
C SER A 240 1.29 -18.72 -12.68
N LEU A 241 1.85 -17.59 -13.11
CA LEU A 241 1.11 -16.40 -13.46
C LEU A 241 0.27 -16.58 -14.73
N MET A 242 0.77 -17.31 -15.73
CA MET A 242 0.00 -17.71 -16.92
C MET A 242 -1.20 -18.57 -16.51
N ARG A 243 -1.02 -19.52 -15.60
CA ARG A 243 -2.12 -20.33 -15.05
C ARG A 243 -3.13 -19.48 -14.29
N LYS A 244 -2.65 -18.53 -13.47
CA LYS A 244 -3.51 -17.54 -12.78
C LYS A 244 -4.30 -16.67 -13.77
N ALA A 245 -3.75 -16.39 -14.95
CA ALA A 245 -4.45 -15.70 -16.03
C ALA A 245 -5.55 -16.56 -16.69
N GLY A 246 -5.66 -17.85 -16.35
CA GLY A 246 -6.63 -18.79 -16.91
C GLY A 246 -6.07 -19.69 -18.01
N TRP A 247 -4.75 -19.77 -18.21
CA TRP A 247 -4.17 -20.71 -19.17
C TRP A 247 -4.04 -22.12 -18.59
N GLU A 248 -4.73 -23.07 -19.20
CA GLU A 248 -4.82 -24.47 -18.75
C GLU A 248 -3.89 -25.43 -19.51
N GLY A 249 -2.97 -24.91 -20.32
CA GLY A 249 -2.06 -25.72 -21.13
C GLY A 249 -1.04 -26.54 -20.33
N LYS A 250 -0.41 -27.49 -21.01
CA LYS A 250 0.69 -28.29 -20.45
C LYS A 250 1.88 -27.38 -20.11
N ARG A 251 2.44 -27.54 -18.91
CA ARG A 251 3.57 -26.74 -18.42
C ARG A 251 4.71 -26.66 -19.43
N ASP A 252 5.11 -27.79 -20.00
CA ASP A 252 6.29 -27.85 -20.88
C ASP A 252 6.11 -27.12 -22.21
N ARG A 253 4.87 -26.74 -22.56
CA ARG A 253 4.55 -25.93 -23.75
C ARG A 253 4.53 -24.43 -23.49
N TRP A 254 4.81 -23.98 -22.27
CA TRP A 254 4.68 -22.55 -21.92
C TRP A 254 5.53 -21.65 -22.82
N ARG A 255 6.73 -22.09 -23.23
CA ARG A 255 7.63 -21.31 -24.12
C ARG A 255 7.05 -21.14 -25.53
N GLU A 256 6.49 -22.21 -26.08
CA GLU A 256 5.81 -22.17 -27.39
C GLU A 256 4.62 -21.21 -27.35
N VAL A 257 3.84 -21.26 -26.26
CA VAL A 257 2.71 -20.34 -26.05
C VAL A 257 3.21 -18.92 -25.85
N ALA A 258 4.30 -18.71 -25.12
CA ALA A 258 4.87 -17.40 -24.90
C ALA A 258 5.34 -16.76 -26.21
N GLU A 259 5.99 -17.54 -27.08
CA GLU A 259 6.46 -17.07 -28.38
C GLU A 259 5.30 -16.79 -29.35
N LYS A 260 4.43 -17.78 -29.60
CA LYS A 260 3.28 -17.65 -30.52
C LYS A 260 2.27 -16.61 -30.03
N GLY A 261 2.06 -16.57 -28.72
CA GLY A 261 1.14 -15.66 -28.05
C GLY A 261 1.70 -14.27 -27.79
N ARG A 262 2.96 -14.02 -28.18
CA ARG A 262 3.67 -12.74 -27.99
C ARG A 262 3.57 -12.28 -26.54
N LEU A 263 3.95 -13.15 -25.60
CA LEU A 263 3.94 -12.88 -24.17
C LEU A 263 4.78 -11.64 -23.88
N LYS A 264 4.11 -10.63 -23.33
CA LYS A 264 4.71 -9.42 -22.81
C LYS A 264 4.79 -9.51 -21.30
N VAL A 265 5.91 -9.05 -20.75
CA VAL A 265 6.12 -8.89 -19.31
C VAL A 265 6.39 -7.41 -19.08
N VAL A 266 5.61 -6.82 -18.18
CA VAL A 266 5.87 -5.50 -17.61
C VAL A 266 6.34 -5.73 -16.19
N ARG A 267 7.50 -5.18 -15.83
CA ARG A 267 8.00 -5.17 -14.45
C ARG A 267 7.62 -3.85 -13.78
N TYR A 268 7.45 -3.88 -12.47
CA TYR A 268 7.18 -2.69 -11.67
C TYR A 268 7.68 -2.89 -10.24
N ARG A 269 7.77 -1.80 -9.48
CA ARG A 269 8.13 -1.83 -8.06
C ARG A 269 6.94 -1.46 -7.20
N GLY A 270 6.94 -1.94 -5.96
CA GLY A 270 5.99 -1.52 -4.95
C GLY A 270 6.75 -0.81 -3.86
N ASP A 271 6.40 0.43 -3.58
CA ASP A 271 6.93 1.14 -2.44
C ASP A 271 5.94 1.16 -1.29
N LYS A 272 6.39 0.77 -0.10
CA LYS A 272 5.52 0.37 1.01
C LYS A 272 5.90 1.10 2.29
N GLU A 273 4.89 1.66 2.95
CA GLU A 273 5.00 2.20 4.30
C GLU A 273 3.92 1.56 5.19
N ALA A 274 4.18 1.48 6.50
CA ALA A 274 3.26 0.90 7.46
C ALA A 274 3.28 1.58 8.84
N VAL A 275 2.10 1.80 9.39
CA VAL A 275 1.86 2.46 10.68
C VAL A 275 1.01 1.57 11.57
N VAL A 276 1.31 1.51 12.86
CA VAL A 276 0.46 0.81 13.84
C VAL A 276 -0.53 1.76 14.49
N TYR A 277 -1.65 1.24 15.00
CA TYR A 277 -2.70 2.07 15.58
C TYR A 277 -2.21 3.00 16.70
N ALA A 278 -1.25 2.58 17.52
CA ALA A 278 -0.72 3.42 18.61
C ALA A 278 -0.12 4.74 18.11
N GLU A 279 0.49 4.74 16.91
CA GLU A 279 1.06 5.94 16.30
C GLU A 279 -0.04 6.84 15.74
N TYR A 280 -1.00 6.26 15.02
CA TYR A 280 -2.20 6.98 14.57
C TYR A 280 -2.92 7.63 15.74
N LYS A 281 -3.11 6.88 16.84
CA LYS A 281 -3.81 7.38 18.02
C LYS A 281 -3.04 8.52 18.69
N GLY A 282 -1.72 8.40 18.83
CA GLY A 282 -0.88 9.46 19.39
C GLY A 282 -0.94 10.76 18.60
N TRP A 283 -0.88 10.68 17.27
CA TRP A 283 -1.07 11.85 16.40
C TRP A 283 -2.51 12.39 16.48
N LYS A 284 -3.53 11.52 16.41
CA LYS A 284 -4.94 11.94 16.43
C LYS A 284 -5.33 12.64 17.74
N ASP A 285 -4.85 12.14 18.88
CA ASP A 285 -5.07 12.76 20.18
C ASP A 285 -4.45 14.16 20.25
N TRP A 286 -3.23 14.32 19.71
CA TRP A 286 -2.59 15.64 19.60
C TRP A 286 -3.37 16.58 18.67
N VAL A 287 -3.88 16.07 17.54
CA VAL A 287 -4.71 16.86 16.62
C VAL A 287 -5.96 17.38 17.32
N ASP A 288 -6.64 16.53 18.09
CA ASP A 288 -7.87 16.89 18.78
C ASP A 288 -7.62 17.89 19.93
N GLU A 289 -6.45 17.82 20.58
CA GLU A 289 -6.11 18.70 21.69
C GLU A 289 -5.57 20.08 21.24
N TYR A 290 -4.69 20.10 20.24
CA TYR A 290 -3.88 21.27 19.87
C TYR A 290 -4.17 21.85 18.48
N TRP A 291 -4.46 20.99 17.49
CA TRP A 291 -4.62 21.41 16.08
C TRP A 291 -6.04 21.89 15.77
N GLY A 292 -7.06 21.12 16.18
CA GLY A 292 -8.47 21.42 15.90
C GLY A 292 -8.95 22.74 16.52
N LYS A 293 -8.27 23.25 17.55
CA LYS A 293 -8.58 24.55 18.18
C LYS A 293 -8.03 25.75 17.43
N LYS A 294 -7.07 25.57 16.51
CA LYS A 294 -6.47 26.68 15.72
C LYS A 294 -7.37 27.14 14.56
N GLY A 295 -8.27 26.29 14.07
CA GLY A 295 -9.15 26.59 12.91
C GLY A 295 -10.46 27.33 13.24
N GLY A 296 -10.73 27.60 14.52
CA GLY A 296 -11.91 28.33 14.97
C GLY A 296 -11.61 29.78 15.32
N LYS A 297 -11.35 30.63 14.32
CA LYS A 297 -11.42 32.09 14.45
C LYS A 297 -11.68 32.75 13.10
#